data_AF-A0A932HCD9-F1
#
_entry.id   AF-A0A932HCD9-F1
#
_cell.length_a   1.000
_cell.length_b   1.000
_cell.length_c   1.000
_cell.angle_alpha   90.00
_cell.angle_beta   90.00
_cell.angle_gamma   90.00
#
_symmetry.space_group_name_H-M   'P 1'
#
loop_
_entity.id
_entity.type
_entity.pdbx_description
1 polymer ?
#
loop_
_entity_poly.entity_id
_entity_poly.type
_entity_poly.pdbx_seq_one_letter_code
_entity_poly.pdbx_strand_id
1 'polypeptide(L)'
;MRNLDLDLLTRTFSFGSITGRVDVEVRDLELAGWRPVKFDARIGSSPGEYPRRISQTAVQNISALGGAGAAGAIQRSFLRFFDQFGYEKLGLACRLANGVCAMGGVEDAPQGYVIVKGGGIPALTVLGYNRSVNWEELLNRLTRIMQDNPSAIVR
;
A
#
# COMPACT_ATOMS: atom_id res chain seq x y z
N MET A 1 10.01 -11.45 7.59
CA MET A 1 10.21 -12.07 6.26
C MET A 1 10.98 -11.09 5.39
N ARG A 2 11.89 -11.56 4.54
CA ARG A 2 12.72 -10.70 3.69
C ARG A 2 12.54 -11.06 2.23
N ASN A 3 12.74 -10.08 1.35
CA ASN A 3 12.90 -10.25 -0.09
C ASN A 3 11.68 -10.86 -0.81
N LEU A 4 10.46 -10.56 -0.32
CA LEU A 4 9.23 -11.01 -0.96
C LEU A 4 9.07 -10.33 -2.32
N ASP A 5 8.71 -11.12 -3.32
CA ASP A 5 8.48 -10.61 -4.67
C ASP A 5 7.10 -9.93 -4.74
N LEU A 6 7.09 -8.62 -4.93
CA LEU A 6 5.84 -7.86 -5.01
C LEU A 6 5.01 -8.28 -6.22
N ASP A 7 5.67 -8.70 -7.28
CA ASP A 7 5.03 -9.06 -8.52
C ASP A 7 4.13 -10.30 -8.35
N LEU A 8 4.63 -11.27 -7.59
CA LEU A 8 3.87 -12.49 -7.23
C LEU A 8 2.75 -12.21 -6.23
N LEU A 9 2.91 -11.20 -5.36
CA LEU A 9 1.91 -10.83 -4.37
C LEU A 9 0.77 -9.99 -4.94
N THR A 10 1.02 -9.19 -5.99
CA THR A 10 0.00 -8.28 -6.52
C THR A 10 -0.60 -8.70 -7.86
N ARG A 11 0.02 -9.61 -8.64
CA ARG A 11 -0.57 -10.09 -9.91
C ARG A 11 -1.76 -11.03 -9.71
N THR A 12 -1.81 -11.75 -8.59
CA THR A 12 -2.88 -12.73 -8.31
C THR A 12 -4.16 -12.07 -7.79
N PHE A 13 -4.13 -10.78 -7.48
CA PHE A 13 -5.26 -10.00 -7.01
C PHE A 13 -5.44 -8.76 -7.90
N SER A 14 -6.64 -8.21 -7.98
CA SER A 14 -6.92 -6.99 -8.77
C SER A 14 -6.34 -5.71 -8.19
N PHE A 15 -5.34 -5.86 -7.32
CA PHE A 15 -4.57 -4.78 -6.74
C PHE A 15 -3.81 -3.99 -7.81
N GLY A 16 -3.41 -4.62 -8.92
CA GLY A 16 -2.55 -4.03 -9.96
C GLY A 16 -1.11 -4.54 -9.86
N SER A 17 -0.22 -4.08 -10.75
CA SER A 17 1.17 -4.55 -10.77
C SER A 17 2.09 -3.61 -9.98
N ILE A 18 2.89 -4.18 -9.08
CA ILE A 18 4.02 -3.50 -8.45
C ILE A 18 5.25 -4.39 -8.63
N THR A 19 6.28 -3.89 -9.30
CA THR A 19 7.55 -4.61 -9.43
C THR A 19 8.51 -4.19 -8.32
N GLY A 20 9.40 -5.11 -7.95
CA GLY A 20 10.42 -4.91 -6.93
C GLY A 20 10.25 -5.89 -5.78
N ARG A 21 11.01 -5.66 -4.72
CA ARG A 21 11.03 -6.54 -3.55
C ARG A 21 10.72 -5.78 -2.29
N VAL A 22 10.06 -6.45 -1.34
CA VAL A 22 9.72 -5.91 -0.03
C VAL A 22 10.16 -6.82 1.11
N ASP A 23 10.51 -6.17 2.21
CA ASP A 23 10.68 -6.80 3.50
C ASP A 23 9.42 -6.53 4.33
N VAL A 24 9.02 -7.56 5.08
CA VAL A 24 7.88 -7.48 6.00
C VAL A 24 8.35 -7.86 7.39
N GLU A 25 8.07 -7.00 8.34
CA GLU A 25 8.41 -7.15 9.74
C GLU A 25 7.15 -7.00 10.57
N VAL A 26 6.96 -7.93 11.51
CA VAL A 26 5.90 -7.85 12.51
C VAL A 26 6.53 -8.13 13.87
N ARG A 27 6.33 -7.24 14.82
CA ARG A 27 6.83 -7.31 16.19
C ARG A 27 5.66 -7.23 17.16
N ASP A 28 5.88 -7.71 18.38
CA ASP A 28 4.97 -7.53 19.52
C ASP A 28 3.53 -7.98 19.23
N LEU A 29 3.37 -9.09 18.49
CA LEU A 29 2.07 -9.64 18.14
C LEU A 29 1.40 -10.26 19.37
N GLU A 30 0.25 -9.72 19.74
CA GLU A 30 -0.65 -10.30 20.74
C GLU A 30 -2.00 -10.64 20.09
N LEU A 31 -2.53 -11.79 20.45
CA LEU A 31 -3.79 -12.31 19.93
C LEU A 31 -4.82 -12.44 21.06
N ALA A 32 -6.06 -12.06 20.78
CA ALA A 32 -7.22 -12.40 21.61
C ALA A 32 -8.23 -13.17 20.75
N GLY A 33 -8.60 -14.37 21.16
CA GLY A 33 -9.52 -15.22 20.38
C GLY A 33 -9.04 -15.43 18.94
N TRP A 34 -7.75 -15.66 18.73
CA TRP A 34 -7.09 -15.80 17.42
C TRP A 34 -7.11 -14.55 16.52
N ARG A 35 -7.52 -13.40 17.04
CA ARG A 35 -7.48 -12.11 16.32
C ARG A 35 -6.34 -11.23 16.82
N PRO A 36 -5.58 -10.56 15.94
CA PRO A 36 -4.58 -9.58 16.35
C PRO A 36 -5.22 -8.42 17.11
N VAL A 37 -4.73 -8.15 18.32
CA VAL A 37 -5.15 -7.01 19.16
C VAL A 37 -4.04 -6.00 19.38
N LYS A 38 -2.78 -6.42 19.18
CA LYS A 38 -1.60 -5.57 19.23
C LYS A 38 -0.50 -6.13 18.34
N PHE A 39 0.20 -5.25 17.64
CA PHE A 39 1.45 -5.53 16.92
C PHE A 39 2.08 -4.22 16.44
N ASP A 40 3.35 -4.27 16.06
CA ASP A 40 4.01 -3.27 15.22
C ASP A 40 4.44 -3.92 13.91
N ALA A 41 3.76 -3.59 12.82
CA ALA A 41 3.99 -4.15 11.50
C ALA A 41 4.55 -3.08 10.56
N ARG A 42 5.57 -3.46 9.79
CA ARG A 42 6.18 -2.64 8.75
C ARG A 42 6.37 -3.47 7.49
N ILE A 43 5.97 -2.90 6.35
CA ILE A 43 6.32 -3.37 5.03
C ILE A 43 7.10 -2.26 4.33
N GLY A 44 8.18 -2.60 3.65
CA GLY A 44 9.01 -1.62 2.96
C GLY A 44 9.81 -2.23 1.84
N SER A 45 10.16 -1.43 0.83
CA SER A 45 11.04 -1.88 -0.26
C SER A 45 12.37 -2.39 0.28
N SER A 46 12.77 -3.58 -0.15
CA SER A 46 14.07 -4.14 0.18
C SER A 46 15.21 -3.31 -0.48
N PRO A 47 16.43 -3.39 0.05
CA PRO A 47 17.61 -2.88 -0.66
C PRO A 47 17.90 -3.70 -1.93
N GLY A 48 18.50 -3.06 -2.94
CA GLY A 48 19.00 -3.73 -4.15
C GLY A 48 18.69 -3.01 -5.46
N GLU A 49 19.21 -3.55 -6.55
CA GLU A 49 19.00 -3.06 -7.91
C GLU A 49 18.01 -3.96 -8.64
N TYR A 50 16.82 -3.45 -8.89
CA TYR A 50 15.77 -4.12 -9.65
C TYR A 50 14.76 -3.09 -10.15
N PRO A 51 13.99 -3.39 -11.20
CA PRO A 51 12.95 -2.51 -11.68
C PRO A 51 11.93 -2.22 -10.57
N ARG A 52 11.69 -0.94 -10.29
CA ARG A 52 10.69 -0.46 -9.35
C ARG A 52 9.63 0.33 -10.11
N ARG A 53 8.57 -0.37 -10.54
CA ARG A 53 7.45 0.20 -11.28
C ARG A 53 6.14 -0.12 -10.61
N ILE A 54 5.20 0.81 -10.69
CA ILE A 54 3.86 0.68 -10.10
C ILE A 54 2.81 1.05 -11.14
N SER A 55 1.77 0.22 -11.30
CA SER A 55 0.67 0.54 -12.21
C SER A 55 -0.26 1.60 -11.63
N GLN A 56 -1.00 2.25 -12.51
CA GLN A 56 -2.08 3.15 -12.12
C GLN A 56 -3.10 2.49 -11.19
N THR A 57 -3.49 1.24 -11.47
CA THR A 57 -4.44 0.48 -10.63
C THR A 57 -3.90 0.31 -9.21
N ALA A 58 -2.61 -0.04 -9.07
CA ALA A 58 -1.97 -0.17 -7.77
C ALA A 58 -1.92 1.15 -6.99
N VAL A 59 -1.62 2.25 -7.67
CA VAL A 59 -1.67 3.60 -7.08
C VAL A 59 -3.07 3.92 -6.54
N GLN A 60 -4.11 3.65 -7.33
CA GLN A 60 -5.50 3.93 -6.95
C GLN A 60 -5.92 3.06 -5.75
N ASN A 61 -5.57 1.78 -5.76
CA ASN A 61 -5.87 0.85 -4.68
C ASN A 61 -5.14 1.20 -3.37
N ILE A 62 -3.86 1.58 -3.42
CA ILE A 62 -3.12 2.10 -2.25
C ILE A 62 -3.84 3.32 -1.67
N SER A 63 -4.29 4.24 -2.54
CA SER A 63 -4.97 5.45 -2.10
C SER A 63 -6.35 5.14 -1.50
N ALA A 64 -7.07 4.15 -2.04
CA ALA A 64 -8.35 3.69 -1.48
C ALA A 64 -8.19 3.05 -0.09
N LEU A 65 -7.08 2.36 0.19
CA LEU A 65 -6.77 1.85 1.54
C LEU A 65 -6.68 2.99 2.57
N GLY A 66 -6.09 4.12 2.17
CA GLY A 66 -5.93 5.33 3.00
C GLY A 66 -7.22 6.09 3.34
N GLY A 67 -8.36 5.72 2.73
CA GLY A 67 -9.67 6.32 2.96
C GLY A 67 -10.02 7.50 2.03
N ALA A 68 -11.23 8.04 2.19
CA ALA A 68 -11.84 9.00 1.26
C ALA A 68 -11.01 10.27 0.99
N GLY A 69 -10.11 10.66 1.89
CA GLY A 69 -9.19 11.80 1.70
C GLY A 69 -7.92 11.51 0.90
N ALA A 70 -7.48 10.25 0.84
CA ALA A 70 -6.23 9.86 0.15
C ALA A 70 -6.41 9.74 -1.38
N ALA A 71 -7.61 9.38 -1.85
CA ALA A 71 -7.93 9.31 -3.29
C ALA A 71 -8.00 10.69 -3.98
N GLY A 72 -8.22 11.77 -3.22
CA GLY A 72 -8.41 13.13 -3.76
C GLY A 72 -7.12 13.87 -4.14
N ALA A 73 -5.95 13.42 -3.66
CA ALA A 73 -4.67 14.10 -3.84
C ALA A 73 -3.86 13.63 -5.05
N ILE A 74 -4.33 12.62 -5.79
CA ILE A 74 -3.63 12.10 -6.97
C ILE A 74 -3.89 13.03 -8.16
N GLN A 75 -2.81 13.47 -8.81
CA GLN A 75 -2.90 14.30 -10.00
C GLN A 75 -3.50 13.49 -11.17
N ARG A 76 -4.81 13.63 -11.39
CA ARG A 76 -5.60 12.88 -12.39
C ARG A 76 -5.12 13.05 -13.84
N SER A 77 -4.29 14.05 -14.12
CA SER A 77 -3.73 14.31 -15.46
C SER A 77 -2.64 13.31 -15.87
N PHE A 78 -1.82 12.83 -14.94
CA PHE A 78 -0.71 11.89 -15.23
C PHE A 78 -1.19 10.48 -15.57
N LEU A 79 -2.37 10.16 -15.08
CA LEU A 79 -3.06 8.89 -15.17
C LEU A 79 -3.59 8.53 -16.58
N ARG A 80 -3.57 9.47 -17.53
CA ARG A 80 -4.09 9.24 -18.90
C ARG A 80 -3.03 8.89 -19.94
N PHE A 81 -1.75 9.07 -19.61
CA PHE A 81 -0.65 8.96 -20.59
C PHE A 81 0.34 7.84 -20.30
N PHE A 82 0.30 7.25 -19.10
CA PHE A 82 1.27 6.25 -18.66
C PHE A 82 0.59 5.12 -17.91
N ASP A 83 0.86 3.88 -18.33
CA ASP A 83 0.33 2.68 -17.68
C ASP A 83 1.05 2.36 -16.36
N GLN A 84 2.31 2.79 -16.24
CA GLN A 84 3.17 2.52 -15.09
C GLN A 84 4.11 3.70 -14.78
N PHE A 85 4.41 3.87 -13.49
CA PHE A 85 5.27 4.92 -12.95
C PHE A 85 6.49 4.29 -12.25
N GLY A 86 7.64 4.95 -12.32
CA GLY A 86 8.80 4.61 -11.50
C GLY A 86 8.63 5.07 -10.06
N TYR A 87 9.19 4.30 -9.11
CA TYR A 87 9.26 4.70 -7.71
C TYR A 87 10.63 4.38 -7.10
N GLU A 88 11.05 5.17 -6.12
CA GLU A 88 12.31 4.97 -5.38
C GLU A 88 12.09 4.03 -4.19
N LYS A 89 11.08 4.33 -3.37
CA LYS A 89 10.75 3.61 -2.15
C LYS A 89 9.24 3.44 -2.00
N LEU A 90 8.84 2.29 -1.48
CA LEU A 90 7.47 2.00 -1.07
C LEU A 90 7.51 1.47 0.37
N GLY A 91 6.53 1.83 1.17
CA GLY A 91 6.41 1.30 2.52
C GLY A 91 5.19 1.79 3.27
N LEU A 92 4.73 0.94 4.18
CA LEU A 92 3.58 1.17 5.03
C LEU A 92 3.87 0.60 6.42
N ALA A 93 3.52 1.37 7.45
CA ALA A 93 3.62 0.94 8.84
C ALA A 93 2.24 0.96 9.50
N CYS A 94 2.01 0.00 10.38
CA CYS A 94 0.80 -0.10 11.20
C CYS A 94 1.20 -0.56 12.60
N ARG A 95 1.01 0.31 13.60
CA ARG A 95 1.08 -0.09 15.00
C ARG A 95 -0.34 -0.23 15.55
N LEU A 96 -0.77 -1.47 15.76
CA LEU A 96 -2.09 -1.77 16.28
C LEU A 96 -2.09 -1.67 17.81
N ALA A 97 -2.99 -0.87 18.35
CA ALA A 97 -3.35 -0.87 19.76
C ALA A 97 -4.79 -0.39 19.93
N ASN A 98 -5.55 -0.99 20.85
CA ASN A 98 -6.93 -0.58 21.18
C ASN A 98 -7.85 -0.51 19.95
N GLY A 99 -7.70 -1.44 19.00
CA GLY A 99 -8.49 -1.47 17.76
C GLY A 99 -8.18 -0.36 16.75
N VAL A 100 -7.16 0.46 17.01
CA VAL A 100 -6.69 1.52 16.11
C VAL A 100 -5.29 1.18 15.62
N CYS A 101 -5.12 1.26 14.31
CA CYS A 101 -3.82 1.20 13.68
C CYS A 101 -3.27 2.62 13.52
N ALA A 102 -2.15 2.89 14.20
CA ALA A 102 -1.36 4.08 13.97
C ALA A 102 -0.53 3.90 12.68
N MET A 103 -0.87 4.64 11.64
CA MET A 103 -0.33 4.49 10.29
C MET A 103 0.94 5.32 10.07
N GLY A 104 1.83 4.81 9.23
CA GLY A 104 3.00 5.52 8.73
C GLY A 104 3.44 5.00 7.37
N GLY A 105 4.49 5.61 6.82
CA GLY A 105 5.05 5.24 5.51
C GLY A 105 6.57 5.31 5.49
N VAL A 106 7.15 5.52 4.32
CA VAL A 106 8.61 5.60 4.14
C VAL A 106 9.19 6.88 4.72
N GLU A 107 8.42 7.97 4.72
CA GLU A 107 8.83 9.30 5.18
C GLU A 107 7.60 10.02 5.78
N ASP A 108 7.82 10.87 6.79
CA ASP A 108 6.78 11.76 7.30
C ASP A 108 6.56 12.94 6.35
N ALA A 109 5.32 13.42 6.26
CA ALA A 109 4.94 14.61 5.50
C ALA A 109 4.14 15.58 6.39
N PRO A 110 4.11 16.89 6.06
CA PRO A 110 3.45 17.90 6.91
C PRO A 110 1.99 17.60 7.26
N GLN A 111 1.27 16.89 6.39
CA GLN A 111 -0.15 16.56 6.57
C GLN A 111 -0.41 15.04 6.56
N GLY A 112 0.62 14.22 6.76
CA GLY A 112 0.50 12.78 6.56
C GLY A 112 1.84 12.06 6.49
N TYR A 113 1.94 11.07 5.62
CA TYR A 113 3.14 10.29 5.39
C TYR A 113 3.20 9.84 3.93
N VAL A 114 4.41 9.56 3.44
CA VAL A 114 4.64 9.08 2.08
C VAL A 114 4.54 7.55 2.06
N ILE A 115 3.62 7.00 1.27
CA ILE A 115 3.51 5.54 1.09
C ILE A 115 4.41 5.09 -0.06
N VAL A 116 4.38 5.85 -1.16
CA VAL A 116 5.21 5.63 -2.34
C VAL A 116 5.94 6.92 -2.65
N LYS A 117 7.27 6.87 -2.68
CA LYS A 117 8.11 7.97 -3.09
C LYS A 117 8.45 7.82 -4.56
N GLY A 118 8.04 8.78 -5.39
CA GLY A 118 8.31 8.75 -6.83
C GLY A 118 9.81 8.79 -7.14
N GLY A 119 10.20 8.11 -8.22
CA GLY A 119 11.58 8.10 -8.71
C GLY A 119 11.64 7.78 -10.20
N GLY A 120 12.58 8.39 -10.93
CA GLY A 120 12.66 8.26 -12.40
C GLY A 120 11.64 9.13 -13.15
N ILE A 121 11.41 8.83 -14.43
CA ILE A 121 10.46 9.54 -15.29
C ILE A 121 9.68 8.51 -16.14
N PRO A 122 8.34 8.47 -16.09
CA PRO A 122 7.47 9.25 -15.20
C PRO A 122 7.48 8.72 -13.76
N ALA A 123 7.49 9.60 -12.77
CA ALA A 123 7.42 9.26 -11.35
C ALA A 123 6.10 9.70 -10.72
N LEU A 124 5.66 8.98 -9.67
CA LEU A 124 4.49 9.34 -8.90
C LEU A 124 4.73 9.13 -7.40
N THR A 125 4.34 10.12 -6.60
CA THR A 125 4.35 10.04 -5.14
C THR A 125 2.92 9.86 -4.61
N VAL A 126 2.74 8.93 -3.66
CA VAL A 126 1.46 8.64 -3.01
C VAL A 126 1.55 8.99 -1.53
N LEU A 127 0.59 9.79 -1.06
CA LEU A 127 0.50 10.26 0.32
C LEU A 127 -0.66 9.59 1.06
N GLY A 128 -0.43 9.21 2.32
CA GLY A 128 -1.46 8.85 3.27
C GLY A 128 -1.67 10.00 4.26
N TYR A 129 -2.91 10.37 4.53
CA TYR A 129 -3.25 11.50 5.41
C TYR A 129 -3.78 11.04 6.78
N ASN A 130 -4.46 9.89 6.82
CA ASN A 130 -5.02 9.38 8.06
C ASN A 130 -3.99 8.59 8.86
N ARG A 131 -3.54 9.14 9.98
CA ARG A 131 -2.59 8.48 10.90
C ARG A 131 -3.25 7.52 11.89
N SER A 132 -4.58 7.55 12.03
CA SER A 132 -5.32 6.72 12.99
C SER A 132 -6.51 6.07 12.30
N VAL A 133 -6.35 4.81 11.92
CA VAL A 133 -7.36 4.06 11.17
C VAL A 133 -7.94 2.96 12.05
N ASN A 134 -9.26 2.81 12.06
CA ASN A 134 -9.89 1.66 12.72
C ASN A 134 -9.42 0.36 12.03
N TRP A 135 -8.94 -0.60 12.82
CA TRP A 135 -8.33 -1.82 12.30
C TRP A 135 -9.30 -2.67 11.48
N GLU A 136 -10.55 -2.83 11.94
CA GLU A 136 -11.55 -3.60 11.20
C GLU A 136 -11.94 -2.89 9.90
N GLU A 137 -12.03 -1.56 9.91
CA GLU A 137 -12.26 -0.80 8.69
C GLU A 137 -11.13 -0.97 7.67
N LEU A 138 -9.87 -0.93 8.12
CA LEU A 138 -8.70 -1.15 7.27
C LEU A 138 -8.74 -2.54 6.63
N LEU A 139 -9.02 -3.58 7.42
CA LEU A 139 -9.18 -4.95 6.93
C LEU A 139 -10.31 -5.05 5.91
N ASN A 140 -11.49 -4.48 6.21
CA ASN A 140 -12.63 -4.49 5.31
C ASN A 140 -12.31 -3.83 3.96
N ARG A 141 -11.55 -2.73 3.96
CA ARG A 141 -11.09 -2.05 2.73
C ARG A 141 -10.09 -2.90 1.95
N LEU A 142 -9.13 -3.53 2.64
CA LEU A 142 -8.16 -4.41 2.02
C LEU A 142 -8.83 -5.63 1.38
N THR A 143 -9.76 -6.27 2.08
CA THR A 143 -10.52 -7.41 1.56
C THR A 143 -11.30 -7.04 0.32
N ARG A 144 -11.96 -5.87 0.27
CA ARG A 144 -12.68 -5.41 -0.94
C ARG A 144 -11.75 -5.28 -2.14
N ILE A 145 -10.59 -4.65 -1.97
CA ILE A 145 -9.61 -4.47 -3.05
C ILE A 145 -9.06 -5.82 -3.55
N MET A 146 -8.89 -6.79 -2.64
CA MET A 146 -8.43 -8.13 -3.01
C MET A 146 -9.50 -8.98 -3.70
N GLN A 147 -10.79 -8.74 -3.41
CA GLN A 147 -11.91 -9.52 -3.92
C GLN A 147 -12.51 -8.99 -5.23
N ASP A 148 -12.36 -7.69 -5.53
CA ASP A 148 -12.87 -7.12 -6.78
C ASP A 148 -12.20 -7.82 -7.96
N ASN A 149 -12.88 -8.73 -8.66
CA ASN A 149 -12.38 -9.40 -9.87
C ASN A 149 -12.93 -8.67 -11.10
N PRO A 150 -12.13 -7.99 -11.94
CA PRO A 150 -12.61 -7.44 -13.21
C PRO A 150 -12.79 -8.51 -14.31
N SER A 151 -12.70 -9.80 -14.01
CA SER A 151 -13.04 -10.88 -14.94
C SER A 151 -14.19 -11.74 -14.42
N ALA A 152 -15.38 -11.14 -14.33
CA ALA A 152 -16.64 -11.86 -14.46
C ALA A 152 -17.45 -11.21 -15.58
N ILE A 153 -16.90 -11.21 -16.80
CA ILE A 153 -17.72 -11.14 -18.00
C ILE A 153 -18.30 -12.56 -18.15
N VAL A 154 -19.47 -12.78 -17.55
CA VAL A 154 -20.30 -13.93 -17.92
C VAL A 154 -20.81 -13.63 -19.32
N ARG A 155 -20.32 -14.37 -20.30
CA ARG A 155 -20.96 -14.54 -21.61
C ARG A 155 -21.55 -15.94 -21.67
#